data_AF-A0A7V9V5V4-F1
#
_entry.id   AF-A0A7V9V5V4-F1
#
_cell.length_a   1.000
_cell.length_b   1.000
_cell.length_c   1.000
_cell.angle_alpha   90.00
_cell.angle_beta   90.00
_cell.angle_gamma   90.00
#
_symmetry.space_group_name_H-M   'P 1'
#
loop_
_entity.id
_entity.type
_entity.pdbx_description
1 polymer ?
#
loop_
_entity_poly.entity_id
_entity_poly.type
_entity_poly.pdbx_seq_one_letter_code
_entity_poly.pdbx_strand_id
1 'polypeptide(L)'
;LFGSVERFFGVLTEHYAGAFPTWLAPVQARVLGVRNDHDGPASALADKLRAEGLRVDWVAGDEPLGARIRKAKLEKLPYVLVVGDDDVAAGTVGVNRRGSDRPERNVPVEELVSRVRAEVDAQSCGP
;
A
#
# COMPACT_ATOMS: atom_id res chain seq x y z
N LEU A 1 -32.46 -5.35 -9.23
CA LEU A 1 -32.09 -5.19 -7.81
C LEU A 1 -30.66 -4.65 -7.60
N PHE A 2 -30.00 -4.11 -8.63
CA PHE A 2 -28.60 -3.63 -8.62
C PHE A 2 -28.52 -2.13 -8.96
N GLY A 3 -29.37 -1.31 -8.33
CA GLY A 3 -29.53 0.10 -8.71
C GLY A 3 -28.90 1.10 -7.73
N SER A 4 -28.82 0.74 -6.45
CA SER A 4 -28.33 1.62 -5.38
C SER A 4 -26.85 1.39 -5.07
N VAL A 5 -26.38 0.15 -5.05
CA VAL A 5 -24.99 -0.20 -4.71
C VAL A 5 -24.03 0.25 -5.83
N GLU A 6 -24.38 -0.05 -7.08
CA GLU A 6 -23.60 0.34 -8.26
C GLU A 6 -23.53 1.87 -8.41
N ARG A 7 -24.65 2.57 -8.18
CA ARG A 7 -24.65 4.03 -8.14
C ARG A 7 -23.84 4.58 -6.98
N PHE A 8 -23.90 3.94 -5.81
CA PHE A 8 -23.13 4.35 -4.64
C PHE A 8 -21.63 4.26 -4.89
N PHE A 9 -21.14 3.16 -5.49
CA PHE A 9 -19.73 3.07 -5.91
C PHE A 9 -19.35 4.11 -6.96
N GLY A 10 -20.25 4.42 -7.91
CA GLY A 10 -20.05 5.53 -8.85
C GLY A 10 -19.83 6.86 -8.14
N VAL A 11 -20.74 7.21 -7.21
CA VAL A 11 -20.64 8.43 -6.39
C VAL A 11 -19.36 8.46 -5.56
N LEU A 12 -18.97 7.36 -4.92
CA LEU A 12 -17.73 7.28 -4.15
C LEU A 12 -16.49 7.46 -5.04
N THR A 13 -16.50 6.86 -6.23
CA THR A 13 -15.40 6.97 -7.19
C THR A 13 -15.21 8.42 -7.65
N GLU A 14 -16.31 9.11 -7.95
CA GLU A 14 -16.30 10.52 -8.32
C GLU A 14 -15.89 11.41 -7.14
N HIS A 15 -16.44 11.18 -5.95
CA HIS A 15 -16.16 11.97 -4.74
C HIS A 15 -14.67 11.93 -4.36
N TYR A 16 -14.07 10.74 -4.37
CA TYR A 16 -12.64 10.58 -4.05
C TYR A 16 -11.73 10.77 -5.26
N ALA A 17 -12.29 10.98 -6.45
CA ALA A 17 -11.57 10.93 -7.73
C ALA A 17 -10.66 9.68 -7.84
N GLY A 18 -11.08 8.55 -7.28
CA GLY A 18 -10.29 7.30 -7.20
C GLY A 18 -9.21 7.25 -6.11
N ALA A 19 -8.95 8.32 -5.35
CA ALA A 19 -8.06 8.31 -4.17
C ALA A 19 -8.82 7.85 -2.92
N PHE A 20 -9.30 6.60 -2.92
CA PHE A 20 -10.10 6.09 -1.80
C PHE A 20 -9.32 6.13 -0.47
N PRO A 21 -9.98 6.49 0.65
CA PRO A 21 -9.40 6.33 1.98
C PRO A 21 -8.94 4.90 2.22
N THR A 22 -7.94 4.71 3.06
CA THR A 22 -7.33 3.38 3.30
C THR A 22 -8.35 2.32 3.69
N TRP A 23 -9.33 2.63 4.54
CA TRP A 23 -10.36 1.67 4.93
C TRP A 23 -11.21 1.16 3.75
N LEU A 24 -11.37 1.98 2.69
CA LEU A 24 -12.19 1.69 1.52
C LEU A 24 -11.37 1.23 0.30
N ALA A 25 -10.07 1.52 0.27
CA ALA A 25 -9.20 1.21 -0.87
C ALA A 25 -9.13 -0.30 -1.15
N PRO A 26 -9.37 -0.78 -2.38
CA PRO A 26 -9.35 -2.22 -2.69
C PRO A 26 -7.96 -2.84 -2.46
N VAL A 27 -6.91 -2.07 -2.75
CA VAL A 27 -5.54 -2.34 -2.34
C VAL A 27 -5.09 -1.20 -1.44
N GLN A 28 -4.79 -1.51 -0.19
CA GLN A 28 -4.37 -0.56 0.84
C GLN A 28 -2.88 -0.26 0.73
N ALA A 29 -2.08 -1.29 0.45
CA ALA A 29 -0.65 -1.15 0.24
C ALA A 29 -0.15 -2.07 -0.88
N ARG A 30 0.89 -1.62 -1.59
CA ARG A 30 1.65 -2.45 -2.53
C ARG A 30 3.10 -2.54 -2.11
N VAL A 31 3.64 -3.75 -2.00
CA VAL A 31 5.05 -4.01 -1.67
C VAL A 31 5.87 -4.14 -2.96
N LEU A 32 6.98 -3.42 -3.02
CA LEU A 32 7.93 -3.42 -4.14
C LEU A 32 9.33 -3.72 -3.62
N GLY A 33 9.96 -4.78 -4.13
CA GLY A 33 11.40 -5.01 -3.95
C GLY A 33 12.24 -3.97 -4.68
N VAL A 34 13.38 -3.56 -4.14
CA VAL A 34 14.30 -2.60 -4.82
C VAL A 34 14.86 -3.20 -6.13
N ARG A 35 15.11 -4.50 -6.13
CA ARG A 35 15.60 -5.32 -7.26
C ARG A 35 14.86 -6.67 -7.25
N ASN A 36 15.00 -7.45 -8.32
CA ASN A 36 14.24 -8.70 -8.55
C ASN A 36 14.61 -9.81 -7.54
N ASP A 37 15.83 -9.77 -7.01
CA ASP A 37 16.28 -10.63 -5.90
C ASP A 37 15.49 -10.39 -4.60
N HIS A 38 14.79 -9.26 -4.49
CA HIS A 38 13.90 -8.96 -3.36
C HIS A 38 12.45 -9.39 -3.59
N ASP A 39 12.10 -10.06 -4.70
CA ASP A 39 10.73 -10.50 -4.95
C ASP A 39 10.25 -11.50 -3.87
N GLY A 40 11.13 -12.39 -3.42
CA GLY A 40 10.85 -13.30 -2.29
C GLY A 40 10.53 -12.53 -1.00
N PRO A 41 11.44 -11.67 -0.50
CA PRO A 41 11.16 -10.79 0.64
C PRO A 41 9.91 -9.92 0.49
N ALA A 42 9.66 -9.35 -0.70
CA ALA A 42 8.48 -8.53 -0.97
C ALA A 42 7.18 -9.33 -0.87
N SER A 43 7.13 -10.54 -1.44
CA SER A 43 5.99 -11.45 -1.31
C SER A 43 5.76 -11.84 0.14
N ALA A 44 6.82 -12.22 0.86
CA ALA A 44 6.72 -12.62 2.26
C ALA A 44 6.21 -11.49 3.16
N LEU A 45 6.65 -10.25 2.93
CA LEU A 45 6.13 -9.08 3.63
C LEU A 45 4.65 -8.85 3.30
N ALA A 46 4.24 -8.95 2.03
CA ALA A 46 2.84 -8.84 1.66
C ALA A 46 1.97 -9.89 2.34
N ASP A 47 2.44 -11.14 2.44
CA ASP A 47 1.73 -12.22 3.14
C ASP A 47 1.62 -11.97 4.64
N LYS A 48 2.68 -11.47 5.28
CA LYS A 48 2.65 -11.05 6.69
C LYS A 48 1.60 -9.95 6.92
N LEU A 49 1.56 -8.94 6.07
CA LEU A 49 0.58 -7.85 6.19
C LEU A 49 -0.85 -8.32 5.93
N ARG A 50 -1.05 -9.26 5.00
CA ARG A 50 -2.36 -9.89 4.77
C ARG A 50 -2.83 -10.72 5.96
N ALA A 51 -1.93 -11.43 6.63
CA ALA A 51 -2.24 -12.19 7.85
C ALA A 51 -2.74 -11.27 8.99
N GLU A 52 -2.33 -9.99 8.98
CA GLU A 52 -2.81 -8.93 9.88
C GLU A 52 -4.15 -8.30 9.45
N GLY A 53 -4.78 -8.82 8.39
CA GLY A 53 -6.08 -8.36 7.89
C GLY A 53 -6.01 -7.19 6.90
N LEU A 54 -4.82 -6.81 6.44
CA LEU A 54 -4.64 -5.72 5.48
C LEU A 54 -4.79 -6.21 4.03
N ARG A 55 -5.37 -5.38 3.16
CA ARG A 55 -5.50 -5.66 1.72
C ARG A 55 -4.23 -5.23 0.99
N VAL A 56 -3.23 -6.10 0.98
CA VAL A 56 -1.90 -5.80 0.41
C VAL A 56 -1.62 -6.65 -0.82
N ASP A 57 -0.95 -6.08 -1.81
CA ASP A 57 -0.36 -6.82 -2.93
C ASP A 57 1.16 -6.60 -3.04
N TRP A 58 1.79 -7.33 -3.96
CA TRP A 58 3.17 -7.12 -4.35
C TRP A 58 3.29 -7.29 -5.86
N VAL A 59 4.31 -6.68 -6.44
CA VAL A 59 4.59 -6.75 -7.89
C VAL A 59 6.05 -7.08 -8.11
N ALA A 60 6.28 -8.06 -9.00
CA ALA A 60 7.61 -8.53 -9.39
C ALA A 60 8.50 -7.42 -9.94
N GLY A 61 9.81 -7.63 -9.86
CA GLY A 61 10.85 -6.70 -10.30
C GLY A 61 11.02 -6.55 -11.81
N ASP A 62 10.01 -6.82 -12.65
CA ASP A 62 10.18 -6.83 -14.12
C ASP A 62 10.52 -5.46 -14.72
N GLU A 63 10.26 -4.38 -13.97
CA GLU A 63 10.52 -3.01 -14.37
C GLU A 63 11.35 -2.25 -13.31
N PRO A 64 12.08 -1.19 -13.70
CA PRO A 64 12.80 -0.35 -12.76
C PRO A 64 11.90 0.15 -11.62
N LEU A 65 12.40 0.13 -10.38
CA LEU A 65 11.64 0.49 -9.17
C LEU A 65 10.89 1.82 -9.32
N GLY A 66 11.54 2.85 -9.89
CA GLY A 66 10.92 4.16 -10.09
C GLY A 66 9.67 4.12 -10.98
N ALA A 67 9.67 3.26 -12.02
CA ALA A 67 8.51 3.06 -12.88
C ALA A 67 7.36 2.38 -12.13
N ARG A 68 7.67 1.34 -11.34
CA ARG A 68 6.69 0.64 -10.49
C ARG A 68 6.09 1.55 -9.41
N ILE A 69 6.90 2.38 -8.75
CA ILE A 69 6.42 3.40 -7.80
C ILE A 69 5.48 4.39 -8.51
N ARG A 70 5.85 4.88 -9.70
CA ARG A 70 5.01 5.81 -10.46
C ARG A 70 3.66 5.19 -10.84
N LYS A 71 3.65 3.93 -11.29
CA LYS A 71 2.41 3.18 -11.59
C LYS A 71 1.51 3.06 -10.36
N ALA A 72 2.07 2.63 -9.23
CA ALA A 72 1.34 2.53 -7.97
C ALA A 72 0.77 3.88 -7.48
N LYS A 73 1.51 4.99 -7.71
CA LYS A 73 1.02 6.35 -7.42
C LYS A 73 -0.11 6.78 -8.37
N LEU A 74 -0.05 6.41 -9.65
CA LEU A 74 -1.12 6.67 -10.63
C LEU A 74 -2.40 5.88 -10.32
N GLU A 75 -2.26 4.67 -9.79
CA GLU A 75 -3.35 3.88 -9.23
C GLU A 75 -3.89 4.45 -7.91
N LYS A 76 -3.26 5.51 -7.39
CA LYS A 76 -3.63 6.20 -6.16
C LYS A 76 -3.68 5.26 -4.97
N LEU A 77 -2.73 4.33 -4.83
CA LEU A 77 -2.67 3.47 -3.65
C LEU A 77 -2.36 4.29 -2.38
N PRO A 78 -3.00 4.00 -1.23
CA PRO A 78 -2.71 4.72 0.02
C PRO A 78 -1.25 4.59 0.45
N TYR A 79 -0.67 3.40 0.31
CA TYR A 79 0.72 3.12 0.64
C TYR A 79 1.45 2.39 -0.49
N VAL A 80 2.64 2.87 -0.83
CA VAL A 80 3.63 2.11 -1.61
C VAL A 80 4.79 1.79 -0.70
N LEU A 81 5.01 0.51 -0.47
CA LEU A 81 6.03 -0.02 0.44
C LEU A 81 7.22 -0.49 -0.38
N VAL A 82 8.43 -0.12 0.04
CA VAL A 82 9.67 -0.47 -0.66
C VAL A 82 10.57 -1.24 0.30
N VAL A 83 11.06 -2.39 -0.13
CA VAL A 83 11.94 -3.26 0.67
C VAL A 83 13.23 -3.54 -0.10
N GLY A 84 14.37 -3.25 0.54
CA GLY A 84 15.71 -3.57 0.06
C GLY A 84 16.51 -4.39 1.07
N ASP A 85 17.80 -4.61 0.79
CA ASP A 85 18.69 -5.45 1.62
C ASP A 85 18.71 -4.99 3.09
N ASP A 86 18.89 -3.68 3.32
CA ASP A 86 18.92 -3.08 4.66
C ASP A 86 17.60 -3.28 5.41
N ASP A 87 16.47 -3.14 4.71
CA ASP A 87 15.13 -3.31 5.27
C ASP A 87 14.86 -4.76 5.68
N VAL A 88 15.25 -5.72 4.82
CA VAL A 88 15.11 -7.15 5.12
C VAL A 88 15.93 -7.53 6.35
N ALA A 89 17.17 -7.05 6.43
CA ALA A 89 18.05 -7.33 7.57
C ALA A 89 17.54 -6.70 8.88
N ALA A 90 16.95 -5.49 8.79
CA ALA A 90 16.47 -4.75 9.95
C ALA A 90 15.02 -5.05 10.35
N GLY A 91 14.26 -5.79 9.54
CA GLY A 91 12.82 -5.97 9.75
C GLY A 91 12.02 -4.67 9.57
N THR A 92 12.51 -3.79 8.69
CA THR A 92 11.89 -2.49 8.40
C THR A 92 11.34 -2.44 6.98
N VAL A 93 10.73 -1.30 6.63
CA VAL A 93 10.27 -1.02 5.27
C VAL A 93 10.30 0.48 4.99
N GLY A 94 10.57 0.85 3.75
CA GLY A 94 10.37 2.21 3.25
C GLY A 94 8.90 2.48 2.97
N VAL A 95 8.32 3.53 3.56
CA VAL A 95 6.89 3.85 3.43
C VAL A 95 6.70 5.10 2.58
N ASN A 96 6.05 4.95 1.43
CA ASN A 96 5.66 6.07 0.56
C ASN A 96 4.14 6.22 0.63
N ARG A 97 3.69 7.04 1.58
CA ARG A 97 2.27 7.35 1.79
C ARG A 97 1.79 8.33 0.70
N ARG A 98 0.56 8.13 0.23
CA ARG A 98 -0.09 9.06 -0.71
C ARG A 98 -0.12 10.47 -0.11
N GLY A 99 0.08 11.49 -0.95
CA GLY A 99 0.13 12.89 -0.50
C GLY A 99 1.39 13.30 0.28
N SER A 100 2.29 12.38 0.64
CA SER A 100 3.56 12.73 1.29
C SER A 100 4.63 13.18 0.29
N ASP A 101 5.36 14.24 0.64
CA ASP A 101 6.45 14.80 -0.19
C ASP A 101 7.64 13.84 -0.32
N ARG A 102 7.91 13.07 0.73
CA ARG A 102 9.06 12.16 0.82
C ARG A 102 8.66 10.84 1.49
N PRO A 103 9.28 9.72 1.09
CA PRO A 103 9.06 8.45 1.75
C PRO A 103 9.76 8.41 3.12
N GLU A 104 9.10 7.81 4.10
CA GLU A 104 9.70 7.43 5.38
C GLU A 104 10.64 6.24 5.16
N ARG A 105 11.70 6.15 5.97
CA ARG A 105 12.74 5.10 5.88
C ARG A 105 12.85 4.40 7.22
N ASN A 106 13.28 3.13 7.19
CA ASN A 106 13.54 2.32 8.38
C ASN A 106 12.31 2.21 9.30
N VAL A 107 11.10 2.18 8.73
CA VAL A 107 9.87 2.04 9.54
C VAL A 107 9.75 0.56 9.94
N PRO A 108 9.71 0.22 11.24
CA PRO A 108 9.47 -1.16 11.67
C PRO A 108 8.16 -1.69 11.11
N VAL A 109 8.16 -2.94 10.64
CA VAL A 109 6.97 -3.55 10.02
C VAL A 109 5.79 -3.58 11.00
N GLU A 110 6.03 -3.83 12.27
CA GLU A 110 5.02 -3.86 13.33
C GLU A 110 4.40 -2.48 13.58
N GLU A 111 5.19 -1.42 13.47
CA GLU A 111 4.70 -0.05 13.57
C GLU A 111 3.80 0.29 12.38
N LEU A 112 4.21 -0.09 11.16
CA LEU A 112 3.39 0.07 9.97
C LEU A 112 2.04 -0.66 10.12
N VAL A 113 2.04 -1.92 10.57
CA VAL A 113 0.80 -2.69 10.79
C VAL A 113 -0.12 -1.95 11.75
N SER A 114 0.40 -1.53 12.91
CA SER A 114 -0.38 -0.83 13.94
C SER A 114 -0.97 0.47 13.39
N ARG A 115 -0.18 1.23 12.63
CA ARG A 115 -0.58 2.50 12.01
C ARG A 115 -1.70 2.30 10.99
N VAL A 116 -1.56 1.35 10.07
CA VAL A 116 -2.55 1.11 9.02
C VAL A 116 -3.84 0.54 9.63
N ARG A 117 -3.76 -0.38 10.60
CA ARG A 117 -4.94 -0.91 11.27
C ARG A 117 -5.72 0.16 12.01
N ALA A 118 -5.03 1.03 12.76
CA ALA A 118 -5.67 2.16 13.43
C ALA A 118 -6.40 3.09 12.43
N GLU A 119 -5.81 3.33 11.26
CA GLU A 119 -6.44 4.13 10.21
C GLU A 119 -7.69 3.45 9.62
N VAL A 120 -7.62 2.14 9.41
CA VAL A 120 -8.74 1.33 8.90
C VAL A 120 -9.89 1.27 9.91
N ASP A 121 -9.58 1.00 11.18
CA ASP A 121 -10.58 0.84 12.24
C ASP A 121 -11.27 2.16 12.57
N ALA A 122 -10.54 3.28 12.50
CA ALA A 122 -11.10 4.62 12.70
C ALA A 122 -11.97 5.10 11.53
N GLN A 123 -12.02 4.36 10.40
CA GLN A 123 -12.65 4.77 9.14
C GLN A 123 -12.28 6.20 8.73
N SER A 124 -11.04 6.60 9.03
CA SER A 124 -10.62 7.97 8.81
C SER A 124 -10.53 8.26 7.32
N CYS A 125 -10.76 9.51 6.93
CA CYS A 125 -10.26 10.01 5.66
C CYS A 125 -8.72 10.00 5.77
N GLY A 126 -8.12 8.87 5.45
CA GLY A 126 -6.68 8.65 5.41
C GLY A 126 -5.96 9.59 4.43
N PRO A 127 -4.71 9.26 4.03
CA PRO A 127 -3.94 10.06 3.06
C PRO A 127 -4.55 10.06 1.66
#